data_AF-A0ABD0N3M9-F1
#
_entry.id   AF-A0ABD0N3M9-F1
#
_cell.length_a   1.000
_cell.length_b   1.000
_cell.length_c   1.000
_cell.angle_alpha   90.00
_cell.angle_beta   90.00
_cell.angle_gamma   90.00
#
_symmetry.space_group_name_H-M   'P 1'
#
loop_
_entity.id
_entity.type
_entity.pdbx_description
1 polymer ?
#
loop_
_entity_poly.entity_id
_entity_poly.type
_entity_poly.pdbx_seq_one_letter_code
_entity_poly.pdbx_strand_id
1 'polypeptide(L)'
;IGRQPQVGGRRKLLNEQQEREICNMVIAYNAITLRQIRNAILLDNVMFQNINSISISTIDRVLKKHQMTMKQIYRVPFERNSDRVKELRYQYVH
;
A
#
# COMPACT_ATOMS: atom_id res chain seq x y z
N ILE A 1 -37.90 6.25 30.37
CA ILE A 1 -36.44 6.30 30.62
C ILE A 1 -35.75 5.92 29.30
N GLY A 2 -35.16 6.88 28.60
CA GLY A 2 -34.53 6.66 27.29
C GLY A 2 -33.16 5.99 27.44
N ARG A 3 -32.85 5.02 26.57
CA ARG A 3 -31.55 4.35 26.54
C ARG A 3 -30.47 5.38 26.21
N GLN A 4 -29.44 5.48 27.05
CA GLN A 4 -28.24 6.26 26.72
C GLN A 4 -27.59 5.69 25.46
N PRO A 5 -27.01 6.53 24.59
CA PRO A 5 -26.30 6.07 23.41
C PRO A 5 -25.12 5.19 23.85
N GLN A 6 -24.98 4.01 23.22
CA GLN A 6 -23.82 3.15 23.43
C GLN A 6 -22.55 3.88 23.00
N VAL A 7 -21.85 4.46 23.97
CA VAL A 7 -20.49 5.00 23.80
C VAL A 7 -19.47 3.86 23.98
N GLY A 8 -19.58 2.85 23.12
CA GLY A 8 -18.67 1.70 23.08
C GLY A 8 -17.92 1.65 21.76
N GLY A 9 -16.59 1.73 21.79
CA GLY A 9 -15.76 1.56 20.60
C GLY A 9 -14.30 1.92 20.83
N ARG A 10 -13.39 1.05 20.36
CA ARG A 10 -11.96 1.38 20.28
C ARG A 10 -11.80 2.57 19.34
N ARG A 11 -11.12 3.64 19.80
CA ARG A 11 -10.83 4.82 18.97
C ARG A 11 -10.13 4.40 17.68
N LYS A 12 -10.50 5.04 16.57
CA LYS A 12 -9.87 4.81 15.26
C LYS A 12 -8.39 5.17 15.37
N LEU A 13 -7.52 4.29 14.87
CA LEU A 13 -6.07 4.51 14.84
C LEU A 13 -5.70 5.66 13.89
N LEU A 14 -6.33 5.69 12.72
CA LEU A 14 -6.12 6.70 11.69
C LEU A 14 -7.31 7.65 11.67
N ASN A 15 -7.03 8.95 11.49
CA ASN A 15 -8.06 9.92 11.15
C ASN A 15 -8.35 9.91 9.64
N GLU A 16 -9.41 10.60 9.21
CA GLU A 16 -9.83 10.61 7.81
C GLU A 16 -8.80 11.24 6.87
N GLN A 17 -8.04 12.24 7.35
CA GLN A 17 -6.97 12.84 6.55
C GLN A 17 -5.84 11.82 6.30
N GLN A 18 -5.43 11.10 7.33
CA GLN A 18 -4.40 10.07 7.24
C GLN A 18 -4.84 8.92 6.33
N GLU A 19 -6.11 8.52 6.37
CA GLU A 19 -6.65 7.55 5.42
C GLU A 19 -6.59 8.06 3.97
N ARG A 20 -6.90 9.34 3.74
CA ARG A 20 -6.77 9.96 2.41
C ARG A 20 -5.32 10.02 1.96
N GLU A 21 -4.37 10.32 2.84
CA GLU A 21 -2.95 10.31 2.46
C GLU A 21 -2.46 8.91 2.08
N ILE A 22 -2.93 7.86 2.76
CA ILE A 22 -2.66 6.48 2.35
C ILE A 22 -3.18 6.21 0.93
N CYS A 23 -4.35 6.74 0.58
CA CYS A 23 -4.91 6.65 -0.76
C CYS A 23 -4.06 7.43 -1.77
N ASN A 24 -3.62 8.64 -1.43
CA ASN A 24 -2.76 9.48 -2.26
C ASN A 24 -1.43 8.79 -2.59
N MET A 25 -0.84 8.06 -1.64
CA MET A 25 0.38 7.28 -1.90
C MET A 25 0.18 6.23 -3.01
N VAL A 26 -0.98 5.56 -3.01
CA VAL A 26 -1.33 4.57 -4.05
C VAL A 26 -1.68 5.25 -5.38
N ILE A 27 -2.35 6.41 -5.36
CA ILE A 27 -2.64 7.19 -6.57
C ILE A 27 -1.33 7.66 -7.23
N ALA A 28 -0.40 8.20 -6.43
CA ALA A 28 0.87 8.71 -6.92
C ALA A 28 1.75 7.60 -7.52
N TYR A 29 1.76 6.41 -6.91
CA TYR A 29 2.50 5.26 -7.42
C TYR A 29 1.75 3.96 -7.16
N ASN A 30 0.91 3.54 -8.10
CA ASN A 30 0.01 2.38 -7.95
C ASN A 30 0.72 1.02 -7.79
N ALA A 31 2.02 0.98 -8.04
CA ALA A 31 2.87 -0.19 -7.85
C ALA A 31 3.50 -0.28 -6.45
N ILE A 32 3.18 0.67 -5.57
CA ILE A 32 3.62 0.64 -4.17
C ILE A 32 3.05 -0.60 -3.46
N THR A 33 3.86 -1.19 -2.59
CA THR A 33 3.44 -2.33 -1.75
C THR A 33 2.93 -1.86 -0.39
N LEU A 34 2.08 -2.66 0.27
CA LEU A 34 1.63 -2.37 1.64
C LEU A 34 2.79 -2.21 2.64
N ARG A 35 3.92 -2.92 2.43
CA ARG A 35 5.12 -2.77 3.25
C ARG A 35 5.78 -1.40 3.06
N GLN A 36 5.84 -0.92 1.82
CA GLN A 36 6.36 0.41 1.53
C GLN A 36 5.44 1.50 2.08
N ILE A 37 4.12 1.36 1.94
CA ILE A 37 3.16 2.29 2.57
C ILE A 37 3.37 2.31 4.10
N ARG A 38 3.49 1.13 4.73
CA ARG A 38 3.78 1.04 6.18
C ARG A 38 5.05 1.80 6.55
N ASN A 39 6.14 1.61 5.80
CA ASN A 39 7.39 2.29 6.07
C ASN A 39 7.26 3.81 5.87
N ALA A 40 6.55 4.26 4.83
CA ALA A 40 6.30 5.67 4.59
C ALA A 40 5.52 6.30 5.76
N ILE A 41 4.47 5.63 6.26
CA ILE A 41 3.70 6.07 7.44
C ILE A 41 4.60 6.19 8.68
N LEU A 42 5.47 5.21 8.93
CA LEU A 42 6.33 5.20 10.12
C LEU A 42 7.50 6.19 10.04
N LEU A 43 7.86 6.66 8.84
CA LEU A 43 8.92 7.65 8.63
C LEU A 43 8.38 9.09 8.58
N ASP A 44 7.12 9.27 8.19
CA ASP A 44 6.48 10.58 8.08
C ASP A 44 5.93 11.04 9.43
N ASN A 45 6.80 11.74 10.17
CA ASN A 45 6.48 12.32 11.47
C ASN A 45 5.61 13.59 11.38
N VAL A 46 5.21 14.06 10.19
CA VAL A 46 4.37 15.24 10.03
C VAL A 46 2.91 14.81 9.86
N MET A 47 2.61 14.00 8.84
CA MET A 47 1.23 13.54 8.59
C MET A 47 0.81 12.42 9.55
N PHE A 48 1.76 11.58 10.00
CA PHE A 48 1.50 10.40 10.83
C PHE A 48 2.13 10.47 12.22
N GLN A 49 2.33 11.68 12.75
CA GLN A 49 2.97 11.94 14.07
C GLN A 49 2.47 11.10 15.26
N ASN A 50 1.21 10.65 15.23
CA ASN A 50 0.58 9.87 16.31
C ASN A 50 0.61 8.35 16.09
N ILE A 51 1.28 7.87 15.02
CA ILE A 51 1.26 6.48 14.58
C ILE A 51 2.64 5.85 14.77
N ASN A 52 2.87 5.32 15.98
CA ASN A 52 4.11 4.60 16.29
C ASN A 52 4.13 3.17 15.73
N SER A 53 2.96 2.60 15.45
CA SER A 53 2.84 1.29 14.84
C SER A 53 1.53 1.16 14.07
N ILE A 54 1.59 0.43 12.97
CA ILE A 54 0.41 0.09 12.15
C ILE A 54 0.63 -1.27 11.51
N SER A 55 -0.43 -2.08 11.44
CA SER A 55 -0.38 -3.37 10.76
C SER A 55 -0.63 -3.21 9.27
N ILE A 56 -0.06 -4.13 8.49
CA ILE A 56 -0.31 -4.25 7.04
C ILE A 56 -1.82 -4.44 6.77
N SER A 57 -2.50 -5.20 7.62
CA SER A 57 -3.95 -5.44 7.50
C SER A 57 -4.80 -4.20 7.74
N THR A 58 -4.36 -3.27 8.61
CA THR A 58 -5.05 -1.99 8.78
C THR A 58 -4.94 -1.15 7.51
N ILE A 59 -3.76 -1.09 6.89
CA ILE A 59 -3.56 -0.39 5.61
C ILE A 59 -4.43 -1.02 4.52
N ASP A 60 -4.42 -2.35 4.38
CA ASP A 60 -5.27 -3.06 3.41
C ASP A 60 -6.76 -2.76 3.63
N ARG A 61 -7.23 -2.72 4.89
CA ARG A 61 -8.62 -2.39 5.21
C ARG A 61 -8.97 -0.94 4.86
N VAL A 62 -8.05 0.01 5.04
CA VAL A 62 -8.25 1.41 4.61
C VAL A 62 -8.40 1.48 3.10
N LEU A 63 -7.50 0.84 2.34
CA LEU A 63 -7.59 0.84 0.88
C LEU A 63 -8.91 0.22 0.39
N LYS A 64 -9.33 -0.92 0.96
CA LYS A 64 -10.62 -1.55 0.65
C LYS A 64 -11.82 -0.65 0.99
N LYS A 65 -11.78 0.05 2.13
CA LYS A 65 -12.82 1.00 2.53
C LYS A 65 -12.99 2.12 1.49
N HIS A 66 -11.88 2.57 0.90
CA HIS A 66 -11.86 3.59 -0.16
C HIS A 66 -11.97 3.01 -1.57
N GLN A 67 -12.34 1.73 -1.71
CA GLN A 67 -12.50 1.03 -3.00
C GLN A 67 -11.25 1.09 -3.89
N MET A 68 -10.07 1.15 -3.26
CA MET A 68 -8.79 1.21 -3.96
C MET A 68 -8.18 -0.18 -4.14
N THR A 69 -7.61 -0.40 -5.32
CA THR A 69 -6.82 -1.58 -5.65
C THR A 69 -5.42 -1.17 -6.09
N MET A 70 -4.40 -1.87 -5.59
CA MET A 70 -3.01 -1.68 -6.03
C MET A 70 -2.72 -2.54 -7.26
N LYS A 71 -1.93 -2.02 -8.19
CA LYS A 71 -1.48 -2.80 -9.35
C LYS A 71 -0.53 -3.91 -8.90
N GLN A 72 -0.91 -5.15 -9.16
CA GLN A 72 0.00 -6.29 -9.02
C GLN A 72 1.05 -6.21 -10.14
N ILE A 73 2.32 -6.02 -9.77
CA ILE A 73 3.44 -6.16 -10.70
C ILE A 73 3.94 -7.61 -10.62
N TYR A 74 3.70 -8.37 -11.68
CA TYR A 74 4.36 -9.66 -11.87
C TYR A 74 5.83 -9.41 -12.23
N ARG A 75 6.73 -9.77 -11.31
CA ARG A 75 8.16 -9.78 -11.59
C ARG A 75 8.49 -11.14 -12.20
N VAL A 76 8.92 -11.14 -13.46
CA VAL A 76 9.35 -12.36 -14.13
C VAL A 76 10.70 -12.78 -13.53
N PRO A 77 10.82 -14.00 -12.96
CA PRO A 77 12.00 -14.41 -12.18
C PRO A 77 13.25 -14.68 -13.03
N PHE A 78 13.19 -14.45 -14.34
CA PHE A 78 14.30 -14.64 -15.27
C PHE A 78 14.35 -13.47 -16.27
N GLU A 79 15.56 -13.12 -16.73
CA GLU A 79 15.80 -12.08 -17.72
C GLU A 79 15.41 -12.51 -19.15
N ARG A 80 14.20 -13.05 -19.40
CA ARG A 80 13.84 -13.52 -20.76
C ARG A 80 13.69 -12.40 -21.79
N ASN A 81 13.64 -11.14 -21.35
CA ASN A 81 13.42 -9.98 -22.22
C ASN A 81 14.51 -8.91 -22.11
N SER A 82 15.68 -9.24 -21.54
CA SER A 82 16.85 -8.37 -21.63
C SER A 82 17.45 -8.44 -23.03
N ASP A 83 18.02 -7.33 -23.50
CA ASP A 83 18.56 -7.27 -24.87
C ASP A 83 19.71 -8.26 -25.06
N ARG A 84 20.52 -8.49 -24.02
CA ARG A 84 21.54 -9.54 -23.97
C ARG A 84 20.96 -10.94 -24.20
N VAL A 85 19.83 -11.28 -23.57
CA VAL A 85 19.19 -12.60 -23.73
C VAL A 85 18.50 -12.74 -25.09
N LYS A 86 17.98 -11.65 -25.64
CA LYS A 86 17.46 -11.62 -27.02
C LYS A 86 18.56 -11.86 -28.04
N GLU A 87 19.73 -11.24 -27.86
CA GLU A 87 20.89 -11.38 -28.74
C GLU A 87 21.48 -12.80 -28.70
N LEU A 88 21.61 -13.38 -27.49
CA LEU A 88 22.01 -14.78 -27.34
C LEU A 88 21.04 -15.73 -28.06
N ARG A 89 19.72 -15.49 -28.02
CA ARG A 89 18.76 -16.31 -28.76
C ARG A 89 18.94 -16.25 -30.26
N TYR A 90 19.31 -15.09 -30.80
CA TYR A 90 19.59 -14.97 -32.23
C TYR A 90 20.66 -16.01 -32.61
N GLN A 91 21.78 -16.06 -31.87
CA GLN A 91 22.90 -16.97 -32.14
C GLN A 91 22.53 -18.47 -32.20
N TYR A 92 21.54 -18.93 -31.42
CA TYR A 92 21.13 -20.35 -31.40
C TYR A 92 20.04 -20.73 -32.42
N VAL A 93 19.44 -19.75 -33.11
CA VAL A 93 18.38 -19.97 -34.12
C VAL A 93 18.93 -19.92 -35.56
N HIS A 94 20.26 -19.84 -35.73
CA HIS A 94 20.93 -20.01 -37.03
C HIS A 94 21.19 -21.48 -37.31
#